data_AF-A0A7C3JG72-F1
#
_entry.id   AF-A0A7C3JG72-F1
#
_cell.length_a   1.000
_cell.length_b   1.000
_cell.length_c   1.000
_cell.angle_alpha   90.00
_cell.angle_beta   90.00
_cell.angle_gamma   90.00
#
_symmetry.space_group_name_H-M   'P 1'
#
loop_
_entity.id
_entity.type
_entity.pdbx_description
1 polymer ?
#
loop_
_entity_poly.entity_id
_entity_poly.type
_entity_poly.pdbx_seq_one_letter_code
_entity_poly.pdbx_strand_id
1 'polypeptide(L)'
;MLKSLTFLTLMLWSWTFALAQTPFYQGKTITIVQGTEPGGSSDMMTRALMPFMKKHIPGEPNVVSEYMPGGGGMKAANHVFRSVRPDGLTIGRIGGGLVANAVLGEKGVLYDLNKFIYLGSPHHTYHWVFITRKDAGLKSIEALRAANGIRIGAQTVGHSNYFVGRLFALLIGFKDPKMVVGYSGTELDQALIRGEIDGRINNADTLQTRNAEWLAKGMIDIHAIMEVPRGLKQSGFERLPEIEEFAKSEREKKLLAMVRAFRQVGTPSLLPPGTPPEQVKILREATARIYKDPEFAKEYKKMVGEEPTPLLGEDMERTIKELPRDPEIIELFKKLNAAGALPAR
;
A
#
# COMPACT_ATOMS: atom_id res chain seq x y z
N MET A 1 28.36 61.54 -61.15
CA MET A 1 28.19 61.76 -59.70
C MET A 1 26.86 61.15 -59.27
N LEU A 2 26.87 59.93 -58.73
CA LEU A 2 25.67 59.26 -58.20
C LEU A 2 26.01 58.87 -56.75
N LYS A 3 25.33 59.46 -55.77
CA LYS A 3 25.49 59.13 -54.34
C LYS A 3 24.45 58.08 -53.98
N SER A 4 24.92 56.88 -53.61
CA SER A 4 24.08 55.80 -53.08
C SER A 4 23.88 56.02 -51.58
N LEU A 5 22.63 56.00 -51.13
CA LEU A 5 22.21 56.20 -49.75
C LEU A 5 21.84 54.82 -49.17
N THR A 6 22.64 54.28 -48.26
CA THR A 6 22.38 52.98 -47.61
C THR A 6 21.55 53.22 -46.35
N PHE A 7 20.31 52.74 -46.36
CA PHE A 7 19.40 52.75 -45.20
C PHE A 7 19.77 51.59 -44.26
N LEU A 8 20.09 51.91 -43.00
CA LEU A 8 20.40 50.92 -41.96
C LEU A 8 19.12 50.63 -41.15
N THR A 9 18.53 49.46 -41.34
CA THR A 9 17.36 49.00 -40.58
C THR A 9 17.81 48.43 -39.24
N LEU A 10 17.53 49.11 -38.14
CA LEU A 10 17.73 48.56 -36.79
C LEU A 10 16.65 47.50 -36.49
N MET A 11 17.06 46.24 -36.39
CA MET A 11 16.26 45.17 -35.79
C MET A 11 16.26 45.35 -34.26
N LEU A 12 15.13 45.77 -33.69
CA LEU A 12 14.90 45.73 -32.26
C LEU A 12 14.62 44.28 -31.84
N TRP A 13 15.60 43.65 -31.20
CA TRP A 13 15.39 42.39 -30.48
C TRP A 13 14.58 42.67 -29.21
N SER A 14 13.29 42.34 -29.23
CA SER A 14 12.47 42.31 -28.03
C SER A 14 12.85 41.08 -27.20
N TRP A 15 13.72 41.30 -26.20
CA TRP A 15 14.00 40.34 -25.14
C TRP A 15 12.73 40.19 -24.30
N THR A 16 11.99 39.11 -24.52
CA THR A 16 10.96 38.67 -23.58
C THR A 16 11.69 38.16 -22.34
N PHE A 17 11.87 39.02 -21.34
CA PHE A 17 12.18 38.58 -19.99
C PHE A 17 11.01 37.71 -19.53
N ALA A 18 11.18 36.40 -19.58
CA ALA A 18 10.34 35.48 -18.83
C ALA A 18 10.54 35.81 -17.35
N LEU A 19 9.64 36.63 -16.80
CA LEU A 19 9.56 36.83 -15.36
C LEU A 19 9.37 35.44 -14.75
N ALA A 20 10.38 34.95 -14.03
CA ALA A 20 10.27 33.74 -13.25
C ALA A 20 9.09 33.93 -12.29
N GLN A 21 7.95 33.29 -12.59
CA GLN A 21 6.80 33.34 -11.71
C GLN A 21 7.22 32.73 -10.38
N THR A 22 6.97 33.47 -9.29
CA THR A 22 7.17 32.97 -7.93
C THR A 22 6.46 31.62 -7.81
N PRO A 23 7.15 30.54 -7.39
CA PRO A 23 6.54 29.23 -7.26
C PRO A 23 5.30 29.31 -6.38
N PHE A 24 4.20 28.66 -6.80
CA PHE A 24 2.92 28.70 -6.10
C PHE A 24 3.07 28.37 -4.60
N TYR A 25 3.90 27.39 -4.24
CA TYR A 25 4.04 26.95 -2.84
C TYR A 25 5.02 27.79 -2.00
N GLN A 26 5.65 28.82 -2.57
CA GLN A 26 6.55 29.69 -1.81
C GLN A 26 5.83 30.39 -0.66
N GLY A 27 6.37 30.24 0.55
CA GLY A 27 5.78 30.79 1.78
C GLY A 27 4.46 30.14 2.20
N LYS A 28 4.04 29.06 1.53
CA LYS A 28 2.82 28.31 1.89
C LYS A 28 3.15 27.14 2.82
N THR A 29 2.10 26.64 3.47
CA THR A 29 2.15 25.40 4.27
C THR A 29 1.27 24.36 3.62
N ILE A 30 1.79 23.15 3.45
CA ILE A 30 1.04 21.96 3.05
C ILE A 30 0.72 21.16 4.32
N THR A 31 -0.56 20.90 4.53
CA THR A 31 -1.03 20.02 5.61
C THR A 31 -1.22 18.60 5.09
N ILE A 32 -0.62 17.62 5.76
CA ILE A 32 -0.86 16.20 5.53
C ILE A 32 -1.88 15.71 6.55
N VAL A 33 -3.10 15.44 6.12
CA VAL A 33 -4.14 14.83 6.96
C VAL A 33 -3.91 13.31 6.97
N GLN A 34 -3.42 12.79 8.10
CA GLN A 34 -3.12 11.39 8.30
C GLN A 34 -4.36 10.64 8.84
N GLY A 35 -4.78 9.56 8.17
CA GLY A 35 -5.91 8.72 8.61
C GLY A 35 -5.59 7.74 9.75
N THR A 36 -4.38 7.79 10.30
CA THR A 36 -3.86 6.90 11.34
C THR A 36 -3.44 7.69 12.57
N GLU A 37 -3.22 6.99 13.68
CA GLU A 37 -2.63 7.58 14.89
C GLU A 37 -1.14 7.89 14.70
N PRO A 38 -0.59 8.86 15.48
CA PRO A 38 0.85 9.13 15.50
C PRO A 38 1.65 7.92 16.00
N GLY A 39 2.90 7.80 15.56
CA GLY A 39 3.84 6.76 16.04
C GLY A 39 3.71 5.37 15.39
N GLY A 40 2.67 5.12 14.59
CA GLY A 40 2.57 3.89 13.79
C GLY A 40 3.42 3.91 12.52
N SER A 41 3.54 2.77 11.83
CA SER A 41 4.33 2.63 10.60
C SER A 41 3.93 3.64 9.51
N SER A 42 2.65 3.95 9.39
CA SER A 42 2.15 5.00 8.47
C SER A 42 2.73 6.37 8.81
N ASP A 43 2.77 6.76 10.10
CA ASP A 43 3.34 8.03 10.53
C ASP A 43 4.85 8.11 10.26
N MET A 44 5.58 7.01 10.53
CA MET A 44 7.01 6.92 10.22
C MET A 44 7.29 7.11 8.73
N MET A 45 6.48 6.49 7.86
CA MET A 45 6.56 6.71 6.41
C MET A 45 6.25 8.15 6.01
N THR A 46 5.27 8.81 6.65
CA THR A 46 4.99 10.24 6.43
C THR A 46 6.20 11.08 6.82
N ARG A 47 6.78 10.85 7.99
CA ARG A 47 7.95 11.59 8.50
C ARG A 47 9.17 11.44 7.61
N ALA A 48 9.39 10.24 7.05
CA ALA A 48 10.43 10.01 6.06
C ALA A 48 10.19 10.80 4.75
N LEU A 49 8.93 11.04 4.38
CA LEU A 49 8.54 11.74 3.16
C LEU A 49 8.63 13.27 3.28
N MET A 50 8.29 13.84 4.45
CA MET A 50 8.13 15.29 4.65
C MET A 50 9.36 16.13 4.28
N PRO A 51 10.61 15.78 4.66
CA PRO A 51 11.79 16.54 4.27
C PRO A 51 11.98 16.60 2.75
N PHE A 52 11.63 15.51 2.06
CA PHE A 52 11.74 15.41 0.61
C PHE A 52 10.61 16.13 -0.11
N MET A 53 9.41 16.23 0.49
CA MET A 53 8.36 17.12 0.01
C MET A 53 8.81 18.57 0.03
N LYS A 54 9.41 19.03 1.15
CA LYS A 54 9.99 20.37 1.22
C LYS A 54 11.07 20.57 0.16
N LYS A 55 11.97 19.60 -0.02
CA LYS A 55 13.07 19.66 -1.01
C LYS A 55 12.60 19.70 -2.47
N HIS A 56 11.58 18.91 -2.82
CA HIS A 56 11.21 18.67 -4.24
C HIS A 56 9.97 19.41 -4.73
N ILE A 57 9.20 20.03 -3.83
CA ILE A 57 8.08 20.90 -4.20
C ILE A 57 8.61 22.33 -4.43
N PRO A 58 8.43 22.91 -5.63
CA PRO A 58 8.90 24.27 -5.93
C PRO A 58 8.38 25.31 -4.93
N GLY A 59 9.28 26.13 -4.38
CA GLY A 59 8.97 27.10 -3.33
C GLY A 59 9.20 26.60 -1.91
N GLU A 60 9.66 25.36 -1.75
CA GLU A 60 10.07 24.76 -0.47
C GLU A 60 9.07 24.98 0.68
N PRO A 61 7.79 24.58 0.50
CA PRO A 61 6.76 24.85 1.48
C PRO A 61 7.08 24.21 2.83
N ASN A 62 6.53 24.80 3.89
CA ASN A 62 6.43 24.10 5.16
C ASN A 62 5.47 22.92 5.00
N VAL A 63 5.81 21.78 5.61
CA VAL A 63 4.97 20.59 5.58
C VAL A 63 4.67 20.19 7.01
N VAL A 64 3.38 20.05 7.35
CA VAL A 64 2.92 19.70 8.69
C VAL A 64 1.98 18.50 8.63
N SER A 65 1.84 17.78 9.75
CA SER A 65 0.90 16.67 9.87
C SER A 65 -0.25 17.03 10.79
N GLU A 66 -1.45 16.64 10.39
CA GLU A 66 -2.65 16.63 11.24
C GLU A 66 -3.20 15.21 11.28
N TYR A 67 -3.49 14.70 12.48
CA TYR A 67 -3.97 13.33 12.66
C TYR A 67 -5.49 13.30 12.77
N MET A 68 -6.13 12.49 11.93
CA MET A 68 -7.57 12.27 11.92
C MET A 68 -7.91 10.78 11.87
N PRO A 69 -7.54 10.01 12.91
CA PRO A 69 -7.84 8.58 12.98
C PRO A 69 -9.35 8.31 13.08
N GLY A 70 -9.75 7.14 12.61
CA GLY A 70 -11.12 6.63 12.74
C GLY A 70 -11.60 5.83 11.52
N GLY A 71 -12.24 4.69 11.76
CA GLY A 71 -12.83 3.83 10.73
C GLY A 71 -11.83 3.33 9.69
N GLY A 72 -10.61 2.95 10.10
CA GLY A 72 -9.55 2.53 9.16
C GLY A 72 -9.07 3.63 8.21
N GLY A 73 -9.23 4.89 8.59
CA GLY A 73 -8.91 6.07 7.76
C GLY A 73 -10.13 6.68 7.05
N MET A 74 -11.32 6.07 7.18
CA MET A 74 -12.56 6.57 6.59
C MET A 74 -12.89 7.99 7.04
N LYS A 75 -12.63 8.35 8.30
CA LYS A 75 -12.89 9.71 8.82
C LYS A 75 -12.07 10.76 8.05
N ALA A 76 -10.75 10.54 7.92
CA ALA A 76 -9.86 11.40 7.16
C ALA A 76 -10.23 11.43 5.66
N ALA A 77 -10.54 10.28 5.06
CA ALA A 77 -10.95 10.21 3.67
C ALA A 77 -12.24 11.02 3.40
N ASN A 78 -13.25 10.89 4.25
CA ASN A 78 -14.48 11.68 4.18
C ASN A 78 -14.20 13.18 4.31
N HIS A 79 -13.34 13.57 5.26
CA HIS A 79 -12.96 14.96 5.48
C HIS A 79 -12.27 15.56 4.25
N VAL A 80 -11.26 14.86 3.72
CA VAL A 80 -10.53 15.28 2.51
C VAL A 80 -11.49 15.38 1.33
N PHE A 81 -12.37 14.40 1.15
CA PHE A 81 -13.30 14.42 0.01
C PHE A 81 -14.35 15.54 0.07
N ARG A 82 -14.88 15.84 1.26
CA ARG A 82 -16.07 16.70 1.41
C ARG A 82 -15.79 18.11 1.90
N SER A 83 -14.74 18.28 2.70
CA SER A 83 -14.57 19.49 3.54
C SER A 83 -13.31 20.26 3.21
N VAL A 84 -12.28 19.59 2.68
CA VAL A 84 -11.02 20.21 2.32
C VAL A 84 -11.20 21.05 1.05
N ARG A 85 -10.68 22.28 1.07
CA ARG A 85 -10.64 23.12 -0.12
C ARG A 85 -9.69 22.50 -1.15
N PRO A 86 -10.09 22.41 -2.43
CA PRO A 86 -9.24 21.86 -3.47
C PRO A 86 -8.23 22.91 -3.97
N ASP A 87 -7.41 23.47 -3.08
CA ASP A 87 -6.43 24.52 -3.40
C ASP A 87 -4.98 24.00 -3.51
N GLY A 88 -4.78 22.68 -3.34
CA GLY A 88 -3.48 22.02 -3.41
C GLY A 88 -2.67 22.09 -2.10
N LEU A 89 -3.21 22.69 -1.03
CA LEU A 89 -2.49 22.86 0.24
C LEU A 89 -2.80 21.80 1.29
N THR A 90 -3.66 20.82 0.96
CA THR A 90 -3.97 19.71 1.85
C THR A 90 -3.86 18.40 1.10
N ILE A 91 -3.04 17.49 1.62
CA ILE A 91 -2.84 16.13 1.12
C ILE A 91 -3.45 15.17 2.13
N GLY A 92 -4.39 14.34 1.69
CA GLY A 92 -4.84 13.21 2.48
C GLY A 92 -3.83 12.08 2.38
N ARG A 93 -3.38 11.52 3.50
CA ARG A 93 -2.61 10.29 3.54
C ARG A 93 -3.37 9.23 4.31
N ILE A 94 -4.01 8.34 3.56
CA ILE A 94 -4.99 7.40 4.11
C ILE A 94 -4.39 6.01 4.05
N GLY A 95 -4.55 5.21 5.11
CA GLY A 95 -4.10 3.82 5.12
C GLY A 95 -4.87 2.92 4.15
N GLY A 96 -4.47 1.65 4.08
CA GLY A 96 -5.05 0.66 3.16
C GLY A 96 -6.57 0.42 3.32
N GLY A 97 -7.19 0.91 4.40
CA GLY A 97 -8.64 0.90 4.56
C GLY A 97 -9.39 1.78 3.54
N LEU A 98 -8.73 2.75 2.90
CA LEU A 98 -9.36 3.65 1.91
C LEU A 98 -10.15 2.88 0.84
N VAL A 99 -9.46 1.97 0.14
CA VAL A 99 -10.01 1.22 -0.98
C VAL A 99 -10.95 0.14 -0.48
N ALA A 100 -10.55 -0.61 0.55
CA ALA A 100 -11.36 -1.67 1.12
C ALA A 100 -12.73 -1.16 1.60
N ASN A 101 -12.78 -0.09 2.41
CA ASN A 101 -14.02 0.43 2.97
C ASN A 101 -15.03 0.81 1.87
N ALA A 102 -14.58 1.49 0.82
CA ALA A 102 -15.46 1.91 -0.27
C ALA A 102 -15.90 0.75 -1.17
N VAL A 103 -15.02 -0.22 -1.46
CA VAL A 103 -15.39 -1.38 -2.27
C VAL A 103 -16.33 -2.31 -1.52
N LEU A 104 -16.16 -2.47 -0.20
CA LEU A 104 -17.03 -3.29 0.63
C LEU A 104 -18.37 -2.63 0.95
N GLY A 105 -18.52 -1.35 0.63
CA GLY A 105 -19.74 -0.57 0.90
C GLY A 105 -19.94 -0.34 2.40
N GLU A 106 -18.86 -0.09 3.13
CA GLU A 106 -18.92 0.16 4.57
C GLU A 106 -19.80 1.38 4.88
N LYS A 107 -20.62 1.25 5.92
CA LYS A 107 -21.51 2.34 6.34
C LYS A 107 -20.67 3.56 6.73
N GLY A 108 -21.05 4.72 6.20
CA GLY A 108 -20.36 5.98 6.49
C GLY A 108 -19.23 6.31 5.52
N VAL A 109 -19.01 5.53 4.45
CA VAL A 109 -18.22 5.99 3.30
C VAL A 109 -18.98 7.11 2.59
N LEU A 110 -18.37 8.29 2.53
CA LEU A 110 -18.95 9.49 1.91
C LEU A 110 -18.04 10.04 0.79
N TYR A 111 -17.17 9.20 0.25
CA TYR A 111 -16.24 9.52 -0.82
C TYR A 111 -16.41 8.57 -2.01
N ASP A 112 -16.03 9.06 -3.18
CA ASP A 112 -15.90 8.25 -4.40
C ASP A 112 -14.41 8.02 -4.68
N LEU A 113 -13.97 6.76 -4.59
CA LEU A 113 -12.58 6.37 -4.85
C LEU A 113 -12.05 6.85 -6.20
N ASN A 114 -12.92 6.93 -7.21
CA ASN A 114 -12.52 7.28 -8.57
C ASN A 114 -12.37 8.78 -8.79
N LYS A 115 -12.77 9.62 -7.81
CA LYS A 115 -12.72 11.09 -7.92
C LYS A 115 -11.58 11.72 -7.13
N PHE A 116 -10.95 10.98 -6.22
CA PHE A 116 -9.69 11.42 -5.64
C PHE A 116 -8.62 11.54 -6.73
N ILE A 117 -7.69 12.46 -6.52
CA ILE A 117 -6.53 12.62 -7.38
C ILE A 117 -5.35 12.04 -6.62
N TYR A 118 -4.78 10.94 -7.10
CA TYR A 118 -3.72 10.24 -6.39
C TYR A 118 -2.35 10.83 -6.76
N LEU A 119 -1.50 10.97 -5.75
CA LEU A 119 -0.10 11.36 -5.90
C LEU A 119 0.81 10.14 -5.90
N GLY A 120 0.44 9.10 -5.15
CA GLY A 120 1.15 7.82 -5.09
C GLY A 120 1.23 7.25 -3.67
N SER A 121 2.02 6.20 -3.49
CA SER A 121 2.37 5.60 -2.19
C SER A 121 3.87 5.27 -2.17
N PRO A 122 4.58 5.46 -1.04
CA PRO A 122 6.00 5.12 -0.95
C PRO A 122 6.27 3.61 -0.91
N HIS A 123 5.21 2.80 -0.76
CA HIS A 123 5.27 1.34 -0.80
C HIS A 123 4.01 0.80 -1.49
N HIS A 124 4.16 -0.26 -2.27
CA HIS A 124 3.05 -0.94 -2.95
C HIS A 124 3.21 -2.46 -3.03
N THR A 125 4.33 -2.96 -2.52
CA THR A 125 4.60 -4.39 -2.48
C THR A 125 4.25 -4.96 -1.12
N TYR A 126 3.64 -6.15 -1.12
CA TYR A 126 3.23 -6.87 0.08
C TYR A 126 3.20 -8.37 -0.19
N HIS A 127 4.37 -8.96 -0.45
CA HIS A 127 4.48 -10.39 -0.71
C HIS A 127 4.16 -11.18 0.56
N TRP A 128 3.06 -11.94 0.54
CA TRP A 128 2.64 -12.74 1.68
C TRP A 128 3.08 -14.19 1.51
N VAL A 129 3.55 -14.80 2.58
CA VAL A 129 3.91 -16.22 2.60
C VAL A 129 3.21 -16.93 3.74
N PHE A 130 2.86 -18.19 3.52
CA PHE A 130 2.41 -19.07 4.58
C PHE A 130 3.56 -19.91 5.09
N ILE A 131 3.83 -19.81 6.39
CA ILE A 131 4.91 -20.52 7.06
C ILE A 131 4.37 -21.43 8.14
N THR A 132 5.09 -22.52 8.40
CA THR A 132 4.86 -23.41 9.56
C THR A 132 6.14 -23.60 10.35
N ARG A 133 6.02 -23.85 11.65
CA ARG A 133 7.17 -24.29 12.46
C ARG A 133 7.68 -25.65 11.95
N LYS A 134 9.00 -25.83 11.91
CA LYS A 134 9.64 -27.02 11.31
C LYS A 134 9.22 -28.34 11.96
N ASP A 135 9.05 -28.31 13.29
CA ASP A 135 8.71 -29.45 14.12
C ASP A 135 7.20 -29.80 14.09
N ALA A 136 6.36 -29.03 13.40
CA ALA A 136 4.98 -29.42 13.12
C ALA A 136 4.86 -30.56 12.09
N GLY A 137 5.95 -30.89 11.38
CA GLY A 137 5.96 -31.96 10.37
C GLY A 137 5.18 -31.64 9.09
N LEU A 138 4.67 -30.41 8.94
CA LEU A 138 3.90 -29.93 7.79
C LEU A 138 4.85 -29.50 6.66
N LYS A 139 5.59 -30.44 6.05
CA LYS A 139 6.70 -30.12 5.13
C LYS A 139 6.32 -29.81 3.67
N SER A 140 5.07 -30.05 3.28
CA SER A 140 4.62 -29.88 1.90
C SER A 140 3.15 -29.48 1.81
N ILE A 141 2.72 -29.06 0.62
CA ILE A 141 1.33 -28.76 0.31
C ILE A 141 0.41 -29.97 0.57
N GLU A 142 0.87 -31.18 0.26
CA GLU A 142 0.13 -32.42 0.51
C GLU A 142 -0.02 -32.68 2.01
N ALA A 143 1.03 -32.44 2.80
CA ALA A 143 0.97 -32.55 4.25
C ALA A 143 -0.03 -31.54 4.85
N LEU A 144 -0.05 -30.30 4.35
CA LEU A 144 -1.02 -29.28 4.76
C LEU A 144 -2.47 -29.68 4.43
N ARG A 145 -2.71 -30.29 3.26
CA ARG A 145 -4.03 -30.79 2.85
C ARG A 145 -4.46 -32.04 3.63
N ALA A 146 -3.51 -32.86 4.07
CA ALA A 146 -3.77 -34.09 4.79
C ALA A 146 -4.10 -33.82 6.27
N ALA A 147 -3.40 -32.86 6.88
CA ALA A 147 -3.56 -32.51 8.28
C ALA A 147 -4.93 -31.90 8.58
N ASN A 148 -5.45 -32.22 9.77
CA ASN A 148 -6.71 -31.70 10.28
C ASN A 148 -6.42 -30.71 11.41
N GLY A 149 -7.14 -29.59 11.46
CA GLY A 149 -7.08 -28.71 12.62
C GLY A 149 -5.83 -27.84 12.72
N ILE A 150 -5.12 -27.57 11.62
CA ILE A 150 -3.91 -26.72 11.64
C ILE A 150 -4.23 -25.39 12.35
N ARG A 151 -3.48 -25.08 13.42
CA ARG A 151 -3.64 -23.84 14.17
C ARG A 151 -2.91 -22.71 13.46
N ILE A 152 -3.67 -21.78 12.90
CA ILE A 152 -3.14 -20.63 12.18
C ILE A 152 -3.22 -19.40 13.09
N GLY A 153 -2.07 -18.87 13.50
CA GLY A 153 -2.02 -17.64 14.28
C GLY A 153 -2.35 -16.41 13.44
N ALA A 154 -3.16 -15.51 14.00
CA ALA A 154 -3.48 -14.22 13.42
C ALA A 154 -3.62 -13.14 14.50
N GLN A 155 -3.70 -11.88 14.06
CA GLN A 155 -4.08 -10.78 14.94
C GLN A 155 -5.60 -10.84 15.19
N THR A 156 -6.29 -9.71 15.28
CA THR A 156 -7.74 -9.66 15.45
C THR A 156 -8.47 -10.05 14.16
N VAL A 157 -9.71 -10.53 14.28
CA VAL A 157 -10.64 -10.68 13.15
C VAL A 157 -10.73 -9.35 12.39
N GLY A 158 -10.74 -9.41 11.07
CA GLY A 158 -10.69 -8.21 10.21
C GLY A 158 -9.29 -7.71 9.87
N HIS A 159 -8.25 -8.16 10.56
CA HIS A 159 -6.86 -7.79 10.25
C HIS A 159 -6.35 -8.48 8.98
N SER A 160 -5.38 -7.89 8.28
CA SER A 160 -4.85 -8.42 7.02
C SER A 160 -4.30 -9.83 7.12
N ASN A 161 -3.47 -10.12 8.11
CA ASN A 161 -2.94 -11.47 8.32
C ASN A 161 -4.02 -12.52 8.62
N TYR A 162 -5.17 -12.11 9.19
CA TYR A 162 -6.30 -13.00 9.46
C TYR A 162 -6.96 -13.45 8.16
N PHE A 163 -7.44 -12.50 7.34
CA PHE A 163 -8.15 -12.87 6.11
C PHE A 163 -7.21 -13.44 5.05
N VAL A 164 -5.94 -13.01 5.00
CA VAL A 164 -4.94 -13.62 4.10
C VAL A 164 -4.62 -15.06 4.57
N GLY A 165 -4.55 -15.33 5.88
CA GLY A 165 -4.34 -16.69 6.38
C GLY A 165 -5.49 -17.61 6.03
N ARG A 166 -6.72 -17.11 6.15
CA ARG A 166 -7.93 -17.81 5.70
C ARG A 166 -7.95 -18.01 4.18
N LEU A 167 -7.46 -17.05 3.40
CA LEU A 167 -7.35 -17.16 1.94
C LEU A 167 -6.40 -18.30 1.54
N PHE A 168 -5.23 -18.38 2.17
CA PHE A 168 -4.28 -19.46 1.92
C PHE A 168 -4.86 -20.81 2.31
N ALA A 169 -5.48 -20.91 3.49
CA ALA A 169 -6.12 -22.13 3.96
C ALA A 169 -7.25 -22.60 3.02
N LEU A 170 -8.05 -21.66 2.50
CA LEU A 170 -9.12 -21.93 1.52
C LEU A 170 -8.57 -22.47 0.21
N LEU A 171 -7.61 -21.76 -0.39
CA LEU A 171 -7.10 -22.08 -1.73
C LEU A 171 -6.25 -23.35 -1.72
N ILE A 172 -5.36 -23.50 -0.74
CA ILE A 172 -4.56 -24.72 -0.59
C ILE A 172 -5.47 -25.90 -0.23
N GLY A 173 -6.54 -25.68 0.54
CA GLY A 173 -7.54 -26.70 0.88
C GLY A 173 -7.23 -27.41 2.20
N PHE A 174 -7.00 -26.63 3.25
CA PHE A 174 -6.75 -27.18 4.60
C PHE A 174 -8.03 -27.81 5.16
N LYS A 175 -7.89 -28.89 5.91
CA LYS A 175 -9.02 -29.54 6.59
C LYS A 175 -9.23 -28.91 7.97
N ASP A 176 -10.39 -28.28 8.15
CA ASP A 176 -10.84 -27.68 9.42
C ASP A 176 -9.78 -26.78 10.11
N PRO A 177 -9.19 -25.78 9.42
CA PRO A 177 -8.16 -24.93 10.01
C PRO A 177 -8.71 -24.14 11.21
N LYS A 178 -7.90 -24.01 12.26
CA LYS A 178 -8.27 -23.28 13.49
C LYS A 178 -7.54 -21.94 13.53
N MET A 179 -8.29 -20.84 13.39
CA MET A 179 -7.72 -19.52 13.55
C MET A 179 -7.53 -19.20 15.04
N VAL A 180 -6.29 -18.99 15.47
CA VAL A 180 -5.94 -18.54 16.83
C VAL A 180 -5.65 -17.05 16.75
N VAL A 181 -6.57 -16.24 17.30
CA VAL A 181 -6.59 -14.76 17.14
C VAL A 181 -6.22 -14.04 18.42
N GLY A 182 -5.91 -12.75 18.32
CA GLY A 182 -5.69 -11.87 19.47
C GLY A 182 -4.24 -11.56 19.79
N TYR A 183 -3.31 -12.10 19.01
CA TYR A 183 -1.89 -11.76 19.10
C TYR A 183 -1.61 -10.40 18.45
N SER A 184 -0.56 -9.72 18.89
CA SER A 184 0.14 -8.70 18.10
C SER A 184 1.10 -9.33 17.08
N GLY A 185 1.67 -8.50 16.18
CA GLY A 185 2.57 -9.00 15.12
C GLY A 185 3.82 -9.70 15.64
N THR A 186 4.41 -9.19 16.72
CA THR A 186 5.60 -9.76 17.39
C THR A 186 5.25 -10.96 18.28
N GLU A 187 4.09 -10.95 18.95
CA GLU A 187 3.64 -12.10 19.76
C GLU A 187 3.38 -13.33 18.90
N LEU A 188 2.89 -13.17 17.67
CA LEU A 188 2.73 -14.28 16.73
C LEU A 188 4.05 -15.01 16.42
N ASP A 189 5.17 -14.30 16.44
CA ASP A 189 6.48 -14.94 16.23
C ASP A 189 6.84 -15.85 17.40
N GLN A 190 6.60 -15.38 18.63
CA GLN A 190 6.83 -16.16 19.83
C GLN A 190 5.86 -17.35 19.92
N ALA A 191 4.59 -17.15 19.59
CA ALA A 191 3.58 -18.21 19.57
C ALA A 191 3.95 -19.33 18.58
N LEU A 192 4.50 -18.98 17.41
CA LEU A 192 4.96 -19.96 16.41
C LEU A 192 6.14 -20.79 16.96
N ILE A 193 7.15 -20.12 17.51
CA ILE A 193 8.35 -20.79 18.05
C ILE A 193 8.03 -21.64 19.29
N ARG A 194 7.06 -21.23 20.11
CA ARG A 194 6.60 -21.98 21.29
C ARG A 194 5.64 -23.12 20.96
N GLY A 195 5.23 -23.25 19.70
CA GLY A 195 4.27 -24.29 19.27
C GLY A 195 2.83 -24.06 19.75
N GLU A 196 2.47 -22.83 20.14
CA GLU A 196 1.09 -22.44 20.44
C GLU A 196 0.23 -22.40 19.15
N ILE A 197 0.88 -22.12 18.02
CA ILE A 197 0.32 -22.19 16.67
C ILE A 197 1.21 -23.06 15.79
N ASP A 198 0.65 -23.62 14.71
CA ASP A 198 1.38 -24.48 13.78
C ASP A 198 1.89 -23.69 12.56
N GLY A 199 1.17 -22.64 12.17
CA GLY A 199 1.57 -21.76 11.09
C GLY A 199 0.98 -20.36 11.18
N ARG A 200 1.46 -19.47 10.32
CA ARG A 200 0.96 -18.10 10.19
C ARG A 200 1.23 -17.55 8.80
N ILE A 201 0.54 -16.46 8.48
CA ILE A 201 0.94 -15.57 7.40
C ILE A 201 2.04 -14.64 7.90
N ASN A 202 3.04 -14.41 7.06
CA ASN A 202 4.08 -13.40 7.25
C ASN A 202 4.38 -12.69 5.92
N ASN A 203 5.13 -11.60 5.98
CA ASN A 203 5.64 -10.92 4.79
C ASN A 203 7.03 -11.46 4.44
N ALA A 204 7.32 -11.59 3.15
CA ALA A 204 8.57 -12.20 2.68
C ALA A 204 9.81 -11.35 3.05
N ASP A 205 9.71 -10.03 2.98
CA ASP A 205 10.72 -9.07 3.42
C ASP A 205 10.98 -9.13 4.95
N THR A 206 9.91 -9.28 5.73
CA THR A 206 9.98 -9.45 7.18
C THR A 206 10.75 -10.73 7.54
N LEU A 207 10.59 -11.80 6.76
CA LEU A 207 11.38 -13.02 6.95
C LEU A 207 12.86 -12.83 6.63
N GLN A 208 13.22 -11.96 5.67
CA GLN A 208 14.61 -11.68 5.31
C GLN A 208 15.31 -10.69 6.23
N THR A 209 14.54 -9.89 6.98
CA THR A 209 15.06 -8.87 7.88
C THR A 209 14.89 -9.31 9.33
N ARG A 210 13.67 -9.20 9.86
CA ARG A 210 13.32 -9.45 11.25
C ARG A 210 13.43 -10.92 11.67
N ASN A 211 13.14 -11.85 10.76
CA ASN A 211 13.21 -13.29 11.04
C ASN A 211 14.32 -14.02 10.26
N ALA A 212 15.39 -13.30 9.85
CA ALA A 212 16.48 -13.86 9.03
C ALA A 212 17.13 -15.11 9.64
N GLU A 213 17.24 -15.13 10.98
CA GLU A 213 17.80 -16.26 11.72
C GLU A 213 16.97 -17.54 11.55
N TRP A 214 15.65 -17.45 11.42
CA TRP A 214 14.78 -18.61 11.20
C TRP A 214 15.05 -19.26 9.84
N LEU A 215 15.32 -18.45 8.82
CA LEU A 215 15.73 -18.92 7.50
C LEU A 215 17.10 -19.60 7.58
N ALA A 216 18.08 -18.93 8.21
CA ALA A 216 19.44 -19.44 8.33
C ALA A 216 19.53 -20.76 9.11
N LYS A 217 18.72 -20.92 10.16
CA LYS A 217 18.68 -22.12 11.02
C LYS A 217 17.67 -23.17 10.56
N GLY A 218 16.91 -22.92 9.49
CA GLY A 218 15.89 -23.86 8.99
C GLY A 218 14.76 -24.14 9.99
N MET A 219 14.38 -23.15 10.80
CA MET A 219 13.39 -23.29 11.88
C MET A 219 11.94 -23.31 11.39
N ILE A 220 11.71 -22.98 10.12
CA ILE A 220 10.39 -22.91 9.49
C ILE A 220 10.39 -23.60 8.13
N ASP A 221 9.21 -24.01 7.70
CA ASP A 221 8.91 -24.36 6.30
C ASP A 221 8.06 -23.25 5.68
N ILE A 222 8.30 -22.94 4.40
CA ILE A 222 7.58 -21.90 3.64
C ILE A 222 6.90 -22.58 2.45
N HIS A 223 5.58 -22.40 2.33
CA HIS A 223 4.76 -23.29 1.50
C HIS A 223 4.29 -22.68 0.18
N ALA A 224 3.91 -21.41 0.22
CA ALA A 224 3.39 -20.70 -0.94
C ALA A 224 3.59 -19.20 -0.74
N ILE A 225 3.58 -18.47 -1.85
CA ILE A 225 3.67 -17.01 -1.87
C ILE A 225 2.46 -16.42 -2.60
N MET A 226 1.94 -15.30 -2.08
CA MET A 226 1.04 -14.41 -2.80
C MET A 226 1.83 -13.18 -3.20
N GLU A 227 2.10 -13.05 -4.50
CA GLU A 227 2.82 -11.90 -5.02
C GLU A 227 1.89 -10.69 -5.10
N VAL A 228 2.32 -9.58 -4.50
CA VAL A 228 1.59 -8.30 -4.53
C VAL A 228 2.60 -7.22 -4.91
N PRO A 229 2.53 -6.65 -6.14
CA PRO A 229 1.63 -7.01 -7.24
C PRO A 229 1.93 -8.40 -7.83
N ARG A 230 0.93 -8.97 -8.51
CA ARG A 230 1.04 -10.28 -9.19
C ARG A 230 2.19 -10.26 -10.20
N GLY A 231 3.07 -11.26 -10.16
CA GLY A 231 4.18 -11.42 -11.09
C GLY A 231 5.45 -10.67 -10.71
N LEU A 232 5.42 -9.80 -9.70
CA LEU A 232 6.63 -9.20 -9.16
C LEU A 232 7.32 -10.22 -8.24
N LYS A 233 8.47 -10.73 -8.67
CA LYS A 233 9.22 -11.75 -7.93
C LYS A 233 9.93 -11.14 -6.71
N GLN A 234 9.84 -11.84 -5.59
CA GLN A 234 10.61 -11.53 -4.38
C GLN A 234 11.91 -12.34 -4.39
N SER A 235 13.04 -11.66 -4.21
CA SER A 235 14.35 -12.32 -4.15
C SER A 235 14.39 -13.35 -3.03
N GLY A 236 14.85 -14.57 -3.30
CA GLY A 236 14.94 -15.66 -2.32
C GLY A 236 13.65 -16.47 -2.11
N PHE A 237 12.56 -16.12 -2.80
CA PHE A 237 11.26 -16.80 -2.72
C PHE A 237 10.76 -17.28 -4.10
N GLU A 238 11.59 -17.18 -5.14
CA GLU A 238 11.20 -17.39 -6.55
C GLU A 238 10.76 -18.82 -6.85
N ARG A 239 11.14 -19.79 -6.00
CA ARG A 239 10.82 -21.21 -6.14
C ARG A 239 9.50 -21.60 -5.48
N LEU A 240 8.89 -20.72 -4.71
CA LEU A 240 7.62 -21.03 -4.05
C LEU A 240 6.47 -21.02 -5.07
N PRO A 241 5.50 -21.93 -4.92
CA PRO A 241 4.30 -21.89 -5.74
C PRO A 241 3.52 -20.60 -5.46
N GLU A 242 2.97 -19.99 -6.50
CA GLU A 242 2.07 -18.86 -6.35
C GLU A 242 0.71 -19.36 -5.85
N ILE A 243 0.12 -18.68 -4.86
CA ILE A 243 -1.14 -19.09 -4.23
C ILE A 243 -2.32 -19.25 -5.23
N GLU A 244 -2.29 -18.51 -6.33
CA GLU A 244 -3.25 -18.50 -7.44
C GLU A 244 -3.22 -19.82 -8.22
N GLU A 245 -2.11 -20.56 -8.21
CA GLU A 245 -2.03 -21.91 -8.79
C GLU A 245 -3.00 -22.89 -8.10
N PHE A 246 -3.41 -22.58 -6.86
CA PHE A 246 -4.37 -23.37 -6.11
C PHE A 246 -5.82 -22.91 -6.29
N ALA A 247 -6.07 -21.82 -7.03
CA ALA A 247 -7.41 -21.36 -7.36
C ALA A 247 -8.04 -22.26 -8.45
N LYS A 248 -9.26 -22.74 -8.19
CA LYS A 248 -10.01 -23.69 -9.03
C LYS A 248 -11.15 -23.04 -9.82
N SER A 249 -11.46 -21.77 -9.54
CA SER A 249 -12.57 -21.06 -10.16
C SER A 249 -12.21 -19.60 -10.45
N GLU A 250 -12.90 -19.00 -11.43
CA GLU A 250 -12.79 -17.57 -11.70
C GLU A 250 -13.21 -16.73 -10.49
N ARG A 251 -14.13 -17.24 -9.68
CA ARG A 251 -14.55 -16.64 -8.41
C ARG A 251 -13.40 -16.51 -7.42
N GLU A 252 -12.60 -17.57 -7.26
CA GLU A 252 -11.40 -17.56 -6.40
C GLU A 252 -10.30 -16.64 -6.94
N LYS A 253 -10.09 -16.61 -8.27
CA LYS A 253 -9.13 -15.69 -8.90
C LYS A 253 -9.52 -14.23 -8.73
N LYS A 254 -10.81 -13.90 -8.87
CA LYS A 254 -11.34 -12.55 -8.63
C LYS A 254 -11.20 -12.14 -7.16
N LEU A 255 -11.44 -13.06 -6.21
CA LEU A 255 -11.19 -12.81 -4.79
C LEU A 255 -9.71 -12.51 -4.52
N LEU A 256 -8.80 -13.29 -5.09
CA LEU A 256 -7.36 -13.03 -5.01
C LEU A 256 -7.01 -11.66 -5.58
N ALA A 257 -7.50 -11.31 -6.77
CA ALA A 257 -7.27 -10.00 -7.38
C ALA A 257 -7.74 -8.85 -6.49
N MET A 258 -8.92 -8.98 -5.86
CA MET A 258 -9.45 -8.02 -4.91
C MET A 258 -8.54 -7.87 -3.68
N VAL A 259 -8.09 -8.99 -3.10
CA VAL A 259 -7.16 -9.00 -1.95
C VAL A 259 -5.83 -8.33 -2.31
N ARG A 260 -5.26 -8.62 -3.49
CA ARG A 260 -4.04 -7.97 -3.97
C ARG A 260 -4.23 -6.46 -4.08
N ALA A 261 -5.31 -6.01 -4.71
CA ALA A 261 -5.58 -4.59 -4.90
C ALA A 261 -5.75 -3.82 -3.57
N PHE A 262 -6.44 -4.41 -2.58
CA PHE A 262 -6.57 -3.80 -1.24
C PHE A 262 -5.23 -3.62 -0.53
N ARG A 263 -4.22 -4.44 -0.86
CA ARG A 263 -2.87 -4.35 -0.29
C ARG A 263 -1.95 -3.46 -1.11
N GLN A 264 -2.01 -3.58 -2.43
CA GLN A 264 -1.10 -2.92 -3.36
C GLN A 264 -1.16 -1.39 -3.29
N VAL A 265 -2.32 -0.81 -2.98
CA VAL A 265 -2.42 0.66 -2.87
C VAL A 265 -1.63 1.25 -1.70
N GLY A 266 -1.19 0.43 -0.75
CA GLY A 266 -0.33 0.85 0.36
C GLY A 266 -0.98 1.92 1.24
N THR A 267 -0.28 3.04 1.42
CA THR A 267 -0.78 4.22 2.14
C THR A 267 -0.79 5.41 1.19
N PRO A 268 -1.85 5.53 0.37
CA PRO A 268 -1.95 6.56 -0.66
C PRO A 268 -1.90 7.99 -0.11
N SER A 269 -1.10 8.82 -0.77
CA SER A 269 -1.21 10.27 -0.76
C SER A 269 -2.17 10.71 -1.86
N LEU A 270 -3.16 11.52 -1.51
CA LEU A 270 -4.23 11.95 -2.42
C LEU A 270 -4.64 13.41 -2.18
N LEU A 271 -5.23 14.01 -3.20
CA LEU A 271 -5.80 15.34 -3.20
C LEU A 271 -7.32 15.26 -3.33
N PRO A 272 -8.07 16.25 -2.80
CA PRO A 272 -9.51 16.31 -2.98
C PRO A 272 -9.89 16.49 -4.46
N PRO A 273 -11.08 16.02 -4.87
CA PRO A 273 -11.62 16.28 -6.20
C PRO A 273 -11.66 17.78 -6.50
N GLY A 274 -11.34 18.15 -7.74
CA GLY A 274 -11.36 19.54 -8.19
C GLY A 274 -10.10 20.35 -7.89
N THR A 275 -9.05 19.72 -7.33
CA THR A 275 -7.75 20.40 -7.15
C THR A 275 -7.23 20.87 -8.50
N PRO A 276 -6.80 22.15 -8.66
CA PRO A 276 -6.49 22.68 -9.98
C PRO A 276 -5.34 21.91 -10.66
N PRO A 277 -5.43 21.69 -11.99
CA PRO A 277 -4.51 20.81 -12.70
C PRO A 277 -3.03 21.16 -12.54
N GLU A 278 -2.70 22.44 -12.41
CA GLU A 278 -1.32 22.89 -12.24
C GLU A 278 -0.75 22.44 -10.88
N GLN A 279 -1.51 22.57 -9.80
CA GLN A 279 -1.12 22.09 -8.47
C GLN A 279 -0.97 20.57 -8.46
N VAL A 280 -1.88 19.85 -9.12
CA VAL A 280 -1.80 18.38 -9.28
C VAL A 280 -0.51 17.99 -9.99
N LYS A 281 -0.22 18.65 -11.13
CA LYS A 281 0.99 18.40 -11.91
C LYS A 281 2.25 18.64 -11.08
N ILE A 282 2.35 19.78 -10.40
CA ILE A 282 3.50 20.11 -9.55
C ILE A 282 3.71 19.04 -8.47
N LEU A 283 2.64 18.62 -7.79
CA LEU A 283 2.73 17.64 -6.70
C LEU A 283 3.03 16.22 -7.21
N ARG A 284 2.50 15.81 -8.36
CA ARG A 284 2.83 14.51 -8.99
C ARG A 284 4.28 14.48 -9.44
N GLU A 285 4.76 15.54 -10.10
CA GLU A 285 6.16 15.64 -10.52
C GLU A 285 7.12 15.66 -9.32
N ALA A 286 6.79 16.39 -8.27
CA ALA A 286 7.56 16.37 -7.02
C ALA A 286 7.58 14.97 -6.42
N THR A 287 6.44 14.29 -6.34
CA THR A 287 6.35 12.91 -5.83
C THR A 287 7.23 11.95 -6.64
N ALA A 288 7.20 12.05 -7.98
CA ALA A 288 8.04 11.25 -8.85
C ALA A 288 9.55 11.52 -8.65
N ARG A 289 9.94 12.78 -8.37
CA ARG A 289 11.33 13.13 -8.03
C ARG A 289 11.73 12.59 -6.66
N ILE A 290 10.85 12.68 -5.65
CA ILE A 290 11.09 12.13 -4.31
C ILE A 290 11.36 10.63 -4.39
N TYR A 291 10.54 9.87 -5.11
CA TYR A 291 10.69 8.42 -5.25
C TYR A 291 11.93 7.98 -6.02
N LYS A 292 12.55 8.88 -6.80
CA LYS A 292 13.83 8.66 -7.49
C LYS A 292 15.03 9.18 -6.70
N ASP A 293 14.82 9.88 -5.58
CA ASP A 293 15.90 10.44 -4.78
C ASP A 293 16.55 9.33 -3.93
N PRO A 294 17.85 9.03 -4.13
CA PRO A 294 18.53 8.00 -3.34
C PRO A 294 18.60 8.35 -1.85
N GLU A 295 18.60 9.63 -1.49
CA GLU A 295 18.56 10.04 -0.09
C GLU A 295 17.19 9.77 0.54
N PHE A 296 16.11 9.84 -0.25
CA PHE A 296 14.78 9.41 0.22
C PHE A 296 14.78 7.92 0.53
N ALA A 297 15.34 7.09 -0.35
CA ALA A 297 15.41 5.65 -0.10
C ALA A 297 16.20 5.31 1.18
N LYS A 298 17.34 5.98 1.40
CA LYS A 298 18.14 5.82 2.63
C LYS A 298 17.36 6.23 3.88
N GLU A 299 16.73 7.40 3.88
CA GLU A 299 15.98 7.88 5.05
C GLU A 299 14.73 7.03 5.30
N TYR A 300 14.03 6.62 4.24
CA TYR A 300 12.90 5.70 4.32
C TYR A 300 13.32 4.38 4.95
N LYS A 301 14.39 3.74 4.47
CA LYS A 301 14.89 2.48 5.04
C LYS A 301 15.32 2.64 6.50
N LYS A 302 15.98 3.74 6.83
CA LYS A 302 16.42 4.03 8.20
C LYS A 302 15.23 4.18 9.16
N MET A 303 14.17 4.88 8.73
CA MET A 303 12.99 5.05 9.56
C MET A 303 12.15 3.78 9.60
N VAL A 304 11.81 3.20 8.44
CA VAL A 304 10.79 2.15 8.29
C VAL A 304 11.36 0.74 8.46
N GLY A 305 12.66 0.54 8.21
CA GLY A 305 13.33 -0.77 8.25
C GLY A 305 13.31 -1.54 6.93
N GLU A 306 12.60 -1.03 5.92
CA GLU A 306 12.37 -1.67 4.62
C GLU A 306 12.73 -0.72 3.47
N GLU A 307 13.07 -1.26 2.31
CA GLU A 307 13.25 -0.44 1.10
C GLU A 307 11.91 0.11 0.62
N PRO A 308 11.84 1.37 0.14
CA PRO A 308 10.62 1.87 -0.45
C PRO A 308 10.30 1.11 -1.74
N THR A 309 9.02 0.84 -1.96
CA THR A 309 8.52 0.29 -3.22
C THR A 309 7.50 1.26 -3.79
N PRO A 310 7.93 2.37 -4.40
CA PRO A 310 7.03 3.45 -4.76
C PRO A 310 6.03 3.04 -5.85
N LEU A 311 4.80 3.54 -5.75
CA LEU A 311 3.76 3.48 -6.78
C LEU A 311 3.29 4.89 -7.08
N LEU A 312 3.33 5.28 -8.36
CA LEU A 312 2.89 6.61 -8.79
C LEU A 312 1.37 6.71 -8.79
N GLY A 313 0.86 7.94 -8.66
CA GLY A 313 -0.57 8.21 -8.61
C GLY A 313 -1.35 7.67 -9.80
N GLU A 314 -0.79 7.76 -11.01
CA GLU A 314 -1.45 7.31 -12.24
C GLU A 314 -1.56 5.77 -12.31
N ASP A 315 -0.52 5.05 -11.89
CA ASP A 315 -0.55 3.59 -11.80
C ASP A 315 -1.51 3.11 -10.70
N MET A 316 -1.60 3.87 -9.61
CA MET A 316 -2.58 3.64 -8.55
C MET A 316 -4.02 3.87 -9.03
N GLU A 317 -4.28 4.95 -9.77
CA GLU A 317 -5.57 5.23 -10.39
C GLU A 317 -6.01 4.10 -11.32
N ARG A 318 -5.07 3.59 -12.15
CA ARG A 318 -5.30 2.42 -13.00
C ARG A 318 -5.68 1.19 -12.17
N THR A 319 -4.94 0.89 -11.11
CA THR A 319 -5.19 -0.25 -10.20
C THR A 319 -6.58 -0.16 -9.55
N ILE A 320 -7.00 1.03 -9.12
CA ILE A 320 -8.31 1.26 -8.48
C ILE A 320 -9.47 1.17 -9.50
N LYS A 321 -9.23 1.59 -10.74
CA LYS A 321 -10.22 1.52 -11.83
C LYS A 321 -10.45 0.09 -12.30
N GLU A 322 -9.39 -0.72 -12.35
CA GLU A 322 -9.44 -2.13 -12.80
C GLU A 322 -9.88 -3.10 -11.69
N LEU A 323 -9.93 -2.64 -10.45
CA LEU A 323 -10.33 -3.43 -9.29
C LEU A 323 -11.74 -4.03 -9.47
N PRO A 324 -11.89 -5.37 -9.44
CA PRO A 324 -13.20 -6.01 -9.49
C PRO A 324 -14.09 -5.57 -8.31
N ARG A 325 -15.31 -5.12 -8.62
CA ARG A 325 -16.34 -4.73 -7.63
C ARG A 325 -17.61 -5.58 -7.73
N ASP A 326 -17.45 -6.83 -8.20
CA ASP A 326 -18.53 -7.80 -8.30
C ASP A 326 -19.16 -8.03 -6.91
N PRO A 327 -20.48 -7.82 -6.73
CA PRO A 327 -21.14 -7.98 -5.43
C PRO A 327 -20.93 -9.36 -4.81
N GLU A 328 -20.92 -10.40 -5.64
CA GLU A 328 -20.66 -11.77 -5.18
C GLU A 328 -19.25 -11.92 -4.56
N ILE A 329 -18.24 -11.29 -5.17
CA ILE A 329 -16.85 -11.35 -4.70
C ILE A 329 -16.68 -10.50 -3.45
N ILE A 330 -17.38 -9.36 -3.36
CA ILE A 330 -17.44 -8.54 -2.15
C ILE A 330 -18.00 -9.34 -0.98
N GLU A 331 -19.12 -10.04 -1.18
CA GLU A 331 -19.72 -10.87 -0.14
C GLU A 331 -18.85 -12.08 0.23
N LEU A 332 -18.15 -12.66 -0.76
CA LEU A 332 -17.15 -13.70 -0.49
C LEU A 332 -15.98 -13.16 0.35
N PHE A 333 -15.45 -11.97 0.02
CA PHE A 333 -14.42 -11.33 0.83
C PHE A 333 -14.92 -11.03 2.25
N LYS A 334 -16.14 -10.52 2.42
CA LYS A 334 -16.72 -10.28 3.75
C LYS A 334 -16.81 -11.56 4.58
N LYS A 335 -17.23 -12.68 3.99
CA LYS A 335 -17.22 -13.99 4.66
C LYS A 335 -15.80 -14.44 5.03
N LEU A 336 -14.83 -14.20 4.15
CA LEU A 336 -13.41 -14.46 4.40
C LEU A 336 -12.81 -13.53 5.48
N ASN A 337 -13.37 -12.35 5.66
CA ASN A 337 -12.90 -11.38 6.64
C ASN A 337 -13.56 -11.54 8.02
N ALA A 338 -14.78 -12.06 8.06
CA ALA A 338 -15.57 -12.31 9.28
C ALA A 338 -15.12 -13.58 10.02
N ALA A 339 -15.45 -13.68 11.31
CA ALA A 339 -15.23 -14.92 12.07
C ALA A 339 -16.07 -16.09 11.53
N GLY A 340 -15.63 -17.33 11.80
CA GLY A 340 -16.38 -18.56 11.51
C GLY A 340 -15.72 -19.46 10.45
N ALA A 341 -16.51 -20.39 9.93
CA ALA A 341 -16.06 -21.36 8.93
C ALA A 341 -15.58 -20.67 7.65
N LEU A 342 -14.59 -21.27 6.97
CA LEU A 342 -14.16 -20.81 5.65
C LEU A 342 -15.34 -20.86 4.67
N PRO A 343 -15.43 -19.92 3.72
CA PRO A 343 -16.45 -19.97 2.68
C PRO A 343 -16.29 -21.23 1.82
N ALA A 344 -17.40 -21.72 1.26
CA ALA A 344 -17.35 -22.80 0.28
C ALA A 344 -16.61 -22.35 -0.99
N ARG A 345 -15.80 -23.27 -1.53
CA ARG A 345 -15.02 -23.11 -2.76
C ARG A 345 -15.93 -23.13 -3.99
#